data_AF-R7ZWJ6-F1
#
_entry.id   AF-R7ZWJ6-F1
#
_cell.length_a   1.000
_cell.length_b   1.000
_cell.length_c   1.000
_cell.angle_alpha   90.00
_cell.angle_beta   90.00
_cell.angle_gamma   90.00
#
_symmetry.space_group_name_H-M   'P 1'
#
loop_
_entity.id
_entity.type
_entity.pdbx_description
1 polymer ?
#
loop_
_entity_poly.entity_id
_entity_poly.type
_entity_poly.pdbx_seq_one_letter_code
_entity_poly.pdbx_strand_id
1 'polypeptide(L)'
;MDRRDFLKAISVTSAAIPLVSANAFSLYPSHSKNTRLVYHPASQITAMDIEVPEGKRLPFGWEAFAVKPGTEDPSVHLSFDLEGDVPYPSLRLRLCSVMDIREEMLIEVYLGRTSELIGTLDIRYPIVIQVFELLIPPAFHGKIGREGLSLKMVKGSTPAWFFSGGTNNPTNQLLTAHLLSHSTDNPTLNNFFSSFYSINSIQQFGWMEGCVLDGLYDMFKSTSNPLAKRVIDQHLALFFDEHRRLNYEGPRSQILYDLIYGIECPLPIAVITKLYPDHPAVDLLITYCMNDLREENNLTTEGCYTLAYPMAEAAAARYHKDLAELAIHHLLIRSDRLVKNGHIYQRETSDGMVSFESWARGVAWYMQGLVRSWMALHNHSEFRGLPGLETIKRLYLSSVEWALHYQQKNGLWYCYLAQPETGYDTSGSLGIAAAIALGQKNGILPTDVTKQLIKTKNAVKSYLTPDGMISGTAQSNKGGEELQKSGYRVISSYASGLYAQLIASLPDPL
;
A
#
# COMPACT_ATOMS: atom_id res chain seq x y z
N MET A 1 -17.29 14.62 16.52
CA MET A 1 -17.50 13.25 17.03
C MET A 1 -16.11 12.65 17.15
N ASP A 2 -15.61 12.50 18.39
CA ASP A 2 -14.18 12.38 18.68
C ASP A 2 -13.71 10.91 18.58
N ARG A 3 -12.79 10.62 17.66
CA ARG A 3 -12.31 9.26 17.30
C ARG A 3 -11.32 8.68 18.33
N ARG A 4 -11.11 9.34 19.47
CA ARG A 4 -10.07 9.01 20.46
C ARG A 4 -10.39 7.84 21.39
N ASP A 5 -11.63 7.32 21.41
CA ASP A 5 -12.04 6.31 22.39
C ASP A 5 -11.93 4.84 21.92
N PHE A 6 -11.60 4.58 20.65
CA PHE A 6 -11.39 3.20 20.13
C PHE A 6 -10.33 2.41 20.93
N LEU A 7 -9.25 3.08 21.37
CA LEU A 7 -8.18 2.46 22.16
C LEU A 7 -8.64 2.05 23.58
N LYS A 8 -9.65 2.73 24.15
CA LYS A 8 -10.16 2.40 25.49
C LYS A 8 -10.99 1.11 25.47
N ALA A 9 -11.75 0.86 24.41
CA ALA A 9 -12.59 -0.35 24.29
C ALA A 9 -11.77 -1.64 24.18
N ILE A 10 -10.59 -1.60 23.55
CA ILE A 10 -9.68 -2.77 23.44
C ILE A 10 -8.94 -3.03 24.76
N SER A 11 -8.76 -2.01 25.60
CA SER A 11 -8.00 -2.13 26.85
C SER A 11 -8.73 -2.88 27.99
N VAL A 12 -10.04 -3.12 27.88
CA VAL A 12 -10.85 -3.75 28.94
C VAL A 12 -10.56 -5.26 29.11
N THR A 13 -9.92 -5.92 28.14
CA THR A 13 -9.49 -7.33 28.25
C THR A 13 -7.99 -7.52 28.51
N SER A 14 -7.21 -6.44 28.68
CA SER A 14 -5.75 -6.53 28.90
C SER A 14 -5.31 -5.65 30.08
N ALA A 15 -5.83 -5.92 31.27
CA ALA A 15 -5.41 -5.23 32.48
C ALA A 15 -4.02 -5.70 32.95
N ALA A 16 -2.99 -4.98 32.53
CA ALA A 16 -1.74 -4.64 33.25
C ALA A 16 -0.56 -4.51 32.26
N ILE A 17 -0.37 -3.32 31.70
CA ILE A 17 0.93 -2.92 31.13
C ILE A 17 1.30 -1.58 31.77
N PRO A 18 2.45 -1.46 32.45
CA PRO A 18 2.83 -0.22 33.11
C PRO A 18 3.10 0.87 32.06
N LEU A 19 2.70 2.10 32.40
CA LEU A 19 3.10 3.32 31.72
C LEU A 19 4.64 3.41 31.72
N VAL A 20 5.26 2.98 30.63
CA VAL A 20 6.69 3.21 30.38
C VAL A 20 6.83 4.57 29.71
N SER A 21 7.58 5.45 30.38
CA SER A 21 7.94 6.79 29.93
C SER A 21 8.48 6.80 28.49
N ALA A 22 8.24 7.90 27.77
CA ALA A 22 8.66 8.17 26.40
C ALA A 22 10.19 8.11 26.11
N ASN A 23 11.01 7.67 27.07
CA ASN A 23 12.47 7.54 26.94
C ASN A 23 12.97 6.10 26.70
N ALA A 24 12.09 5.13 26.46
CA ALA A 24 12.48 3.74 26.12
C ALA A 24 12.59 3.47 24.61
N PHE A 25 12.71 4.51 23.77
CA PHE A 25 12.89 4.40 22.32
C PHE A 25 14.36 4.29 21.94
N SER A 26 14.97 3.12 22.14
CA SER A 26 16.14 2.69 21.38
C SER A 26 16.32 1.17 21.51
N LEU A 27 15.59 0.42 20.68
CA LEU A 27 15.95 -0.96 20.37
C LEU A 27 16.75 -1.08 19.05
N TYR A 28 17.18 0.06 18.51
CA TYR A 28 18.16 0.12 17.42
C TYR A 28 19.23 1.16 17.80
N PRO A 29 20.51 0.78 17.88
CA PRO A 29 21.57 1.76 18.06
C PRO A 29 21.63 2.63 16.80
N SER A 30 21.18 3.88 16.92
CA SER A 30 21.37 4.90 15.90
C SER A 30 22.86 5.29 15.86
N HIS A 31 23.66 4.54 15.13
CA HIS A 31 25.06 4.86 14.86
C HIS A 31 25.30 5.07 13.35
N SER A 32 24.47 5.89 12.70
CA SER A 32 24.89 6.61 11.49
C SER A 32 24.84 8.11 11.76
N LYS A 33 25.95 8.67 12.25
CA LYS A 33 26.11 10.11 12.50
C LYS A 33 26.02 11.02 11.24
N ASN A 34 25.70 10.47 10.05
CA ASN A 34 25.84 11.18 8.77
C ASN A 34 24.57 11.30 7.89
N THR A 35 23.40 10.85 8.34
CA THR A 35 22.13 11.05 7.62
C THR A 35 21.24 12.05 8.35
N ARG A 36 21.43 13.35 8.09
CA ARG A 36 20.51 14.37 8.62
C ARG A 36 19.30 14.44 7.69
N LEU A 37 18.31 13.59 7.93
CA LEU A 37 17.00 13.64 7.29
C LEU A 37 16.15 14.69 8.01
N VAL A 38 15.63 15.70 7.31
CA VAL A 38 14.78 16.74 7.89
C VAL A 38 13.59 16.99 7.00
N TYR A 39 12.40 16.97 7.60
CA TYR A 39 11.14 17.32 6.99
C TYR A 39 10.84 18.77 7.30
N HIS A 40 10.49 19.53 6.28
CA HIS A 40 10.01 20.90 6.40
C HIS A 40 8.57 20.93 5.88
N PRO A 41 7.57 20.69 6.75
CA PRO A 41 6.16 20.83 6.37
C PRO A 41 5.90 22.24 5.83
N ALA A 42 4.93 22.39 4.93
CA ALA A 42 4.46 23.70 4.54
C ALA A 42 3.91 24.42 5.79
N SER A 43 4.52 25.54 6.17
CA SER A 43 4.12 26.33 7.34
C SER A 43 2.87 27.17 7.07
N GLN A 44 2.68 27.55 5.81
CA GLN A 44 1.48 28.22 5.32
C GLN A 44 1.11 27.69 3.93
N ILE A 45 -0.18 27.47 3.72
CA ILE A 45 -0.75 27.14 2.41
C ILE A 45 -1.83 28.15 2.08
N THR A 46 -1.63 28.89 1.01
CA THR A 46 -2.64 29.78 0.43
C THR A 46 -3.15 29.12 -0.84
N ALA A 47 -4.40 28.67 -0.81
CA ALA A 47 -5.07 28.04 -1.95
C ALA A 47 -6.44 28.66 -2.16
N MET A 48 -6.99 28.54 -3.37
CA MET A 48 -8.40 28.86 -3.60
C MET A 48 -9.27 27.93 -2.76
N ASP A 49 -10.33 28.48 -2.16
CA ASP A 49 -11.33 27.68 -1.49
C ASP A 49 -12.14 26.91 -2.54
N ILE A 50 -12.00 25.59 -2.54
CA ILE A 50 -12.67 24.68 -3.46
C ILE A 50 -13.43 23.71 -2.60
N GLU A 51 -14.73 23.56 -2.87
CA GLU A 51 -15.54 22.57 -2.17
C GLU A 51 -15.14 21.15 -2.59
N VAL A 52 -15.08 20.26 -1.60
CA VAL A 52 -14.94 18.82 -1.87
C VAL A 52 -16.13 18.38 -2.72
N PRO A 53 -15.92 17.64 -3.83
CA PRO A 53 -17.01 17.24 -4.71
C PRO A 53 -18.12 16.50 -3.96
N GLU A 54 -19.37 16.77 -4.35
CA GLU A 54 -20.56 16.17 -3.73
C GLU A 54 -20.45 14.64 -3.62
N GLY A 55 -20.85 14.10 -2.46
CA GLY A 55 -20.82 12.66 -2.18
C GLY A 55 -19.42 12.08 -1.89
N LYS A 56 -18.36 12.89 -1.96
CA LYS A 56 -16.99 12.49 -1.62
C LYS A 56 -16.55 13.05 -0.27
N ARG A 57 -15.48 12.46 0.29
CA ARG A 57 -14.89 12.91 1.57
C ARG A 57 -13.37 12.85 1.53
N LEU A 58 -12.75 13.76 2.30
CA LEU A 58 -11.31 13.72 2.57
C LEU A 58 -10.98 12.63 3.60
N PRO A 59 -9.94 11.80 3.37
CA PRO A 59 -9.56 10.74 4.29
C PRO A 59 -9.31 11.24 5.70
N PHE A 60 -9.79 10.46 6.67
CA PHE A 60 -9.45 10.59 8.09
C PHE A 60 -9.87 11.92 8.76
N GLY A 61 -10.56 12.80 8.05
CA GLY A 61 -10.84 14.17 8.51
C GLY A 61 -9.58 15.04 8.54
N TRP A 62 -8.55 14.68 7.77
CA TRP A 62 -7.35 15.50 7.64
C TRP A 62 -7.57 16.64 6.66
N GLU A 63 -6.84 17.73 6.87
CA GLU A 63 -6.91 18.92 6.02
C GLU A 63 -6.23 18.69 4.67
N ALA A 64 -6.78 19.34 3.65
CA ALA A 64 -6.31 19.24 2.27
C ALA A 64 -6.45 20.58 1.55
N PHE A 65 -5.74 20.73 0.45
CA PHE A 65 -5.89 21.81 -0.51
C PHE A 65 -6.00 21.25 -1.92
N ALA A 66 -6.52 22.06 -2.84
CA ALA A 66 -6.70 21.68 -4.24
C ALA A 66 -5.92 22.60 -5.18
N VAL A 67 -5.26 22.02 -6.17
CA VAL A 67 -4.70 22.74 -7.33
C VAL A 67 -5.76 22.77 -8.41
N LYS A 68 -6.25 23.97 -8.75
CA LYS A 68 -7.34 24.18 -9.71
C LYS A 68 -6.85 24.06 -11.16
N PRO A 69 -7.61 23.42 -12.07
CA PRO A 69 -7.34 23.45 -13.50
C PRO A 69 -7.70 24.81 -14.13
N GLY A 70 -7.09 25.12 -15.27
CA GLY A 70 -7.53 26.20 -16.15
C GLY A 70 -7.31 27.62 -15.62
N THR A 71 -6.43 27.81 -14.63
CA THR A 71 -6.03 29.13 -14.16
C THR A 71 -4.84 29.67 -14.93
N GLU A 72 -4.84 30.97 -15.26
CA GLU A 72 -3.68 31.62 -15.88
C GLU A 72 -2.52 31.72 -14.88
N ASP A 73 -2.82 32.05 -13.63
CA ASP A 73 -1.87 32.12 -12.53
C ASP A 73 -1.84 30.83 -11.68
N PRO A 74 -0.76 30.55 -10.94
CA PRO A 74 -0.74 29.49 -9.93
C PRO A 74 -1.89 29.61 -8.93
N SER A 75 -2.55 28.48 -8.64
CA SER A 75 -3.74 28.46 -7.75
C SER A 75 -3.42 28.13 -6.30
N VAL A 76 -2.17 27.73 -6.02
CA VAL A 76 -1.68 27.38 -4.68
C VAL A 76 -0.30 27.99 -4.46
N HIS A 77 -0.07 28.50 -3.26
CA HIS A 77 1.22 28.93 -2.74
C HIS A 77 1.54 28.22 -1.43
N LEU A 78 2.74 27.65 -1.34
CA LEU A 78 3.28 26.93 -0.18
C LEU A 78 4.47 27.70 0.38
N SER A 79 4.42 28.06 1.66
CA SER A 79 5.55 28.65 2.38
C SER A 79 6.17 27.62 3.32
N PHE A 80 7.47 27.72 3.56
CA PHE A 80 8.24 26.77 4.37
C PHE A 80 9.15 27.53 5.34
N ASP A 81 9.19 27.09 6.58
CA ASP A 81 10.07 27.66 7.61
C ASP A 81 11.47 27.05 7.50
N LEU A 82 12.19 27.44 6.45
CA LEU A 82 13.59 27.04 6.25
C LEU A 82 14.53 28.03 6.94
N GLU A 83 15.53 27.51 7.64
CA GLU A 83 16.62 28.33 8.18
C GLU A 83 17.49 28.87 7.02
N GLY A 84 17.23 30.10 6.57
CA GLY A 84 18.12 30.93 5.72
C GLY A 84 18.69 30.27 4.45
N ASP A 85 19.82 30.79 3.96
CA ASP A 85 20.60 30.24 2.83
C ASP A 85 21.40 28.97 3.21
N VAL A 86 20.86 28.12 4.08
CA VAL A 86 21.55 26.87 4.46
C VAL A 86 21.60 25.96 3.22
N PRO A 87 22.80 25.52 2.80
CA PRO A 87 22.92 24.62 1.67
C PRO A 87 22.33 23.27 2.05
N TYR A 88 21.19 22.93 1.45
CA TYR A 88 20.61 21.60 1.52
C TYR A 88 21.31 20.73 0.46
N PRO A 89 21.96 19.61 0.83
CA PRO A 89 22.64 18.76 -0.16
C PRO A 89 21.68 18.18 -1.22
N SER A 90 20.45 17.91 -0.80
CA SER A 90 19.35 17.48 -1.65
C SER A 90 18.04 17.93 -1.04
N LEU A 91 17.10 18.36 -1.89
CA LEU A 91 15.80 18.85 -1.50
C LEU A 91 14.74 18.30 -2.46
N ARG A 92 13.66 17.74 -1.91
CA ARG A 92 12.58 17.12 -2.68
C ARG A 92 11.25 17.69 -2.21
N LEU A 93 10.41 18.19 -3.11
CA LEU A 93 9.02 18.49 -2.80
C LEU A 93 8.21 17.20 -2.83
N ARG A 94 7.38 17.00 -1.80
CA ARG A 94 6.43 15.89 -1.76
C ARG A 94 5.01 16.35 -1.53
N LEU A 95 4.12 15.79 -2.34
CA LEU A 95 2.68 16.00 -2.26
C LEU A 95 2.01 14.62 -2.22
N CYS A 96 1.07 14.42 -1.30
CA CYS A 96 0.34 13.17 -1.18
C CYS A 96 -1.13 13.35 -1.57
N SER A 97 -1.61 12.56 -2.53
CA SER A 97 -2.98 12.65 -3.02
C SER A 97 -4.00 12.22 -1.97
N VAL A 98 -5.12 12.95 -1.87
CA VAL A 98 -6.19 12.66 -0.91
C VAL A 98 -7.46 12.12 -1.58
N MET A 99 -7.56 12.21 -2.91
CA MET A 99 -8.73 11.78 -3.67
C MET A 99 -8.36 10.89 -4.85
N ASP A 100 -9.28 10.01 -5.22
CA ASP A 100 -9.23 9.29 -6.50
C ASP A 100 -9.44 10.27 -7.66
N ILE A 101 -8.46 10.33 -8.57
CA ILE A 101 -8.54 11.10 -9.81
C ILE A 101 -8.28 10.14 -10.97
N ARG A 102 -9.10 10.25 -12.02
CA ARG A 102 -9.13 9.28 -13.14
C ARG A 102 -8.68 9.89 -14.47
N GLU A 103 -7.68 10.74 -14.40
CA GLU A 103 -7.06 11.36 -15.55
C GLU A 103 -5.55 11.53 -15.35
N GLU A 104 -4.88 11.94 -16.42
CA GLU A 104 -3.49 12.38 -16.37
C GLU A 104 -3.43 13.89 -16.16
N MET A 105 -2.61 14.32 -15.21
CA MET A 105 -2.42 15.72 -14.85
C MET A 105 -0.94 16.08 -14.90
N LEU A 106 -0.65 17.32 -15.25
CA LEU A 106 0.67 17.92 -15.11
C LEU A 106 0.55 19.15 -14.22
N ILE A 107 1.33 19.17 -13.14
CA ILE A 107 1.41 20.30 -12.21
C ILE A 107 2.82 20.88 -12.29
N GLU A 108 2.93 22.09 -12.79
CA GLU A 108 4.17 22.85 -12.77
C GLU A 108 4.37 23.50 -11.41
N VAL A 109 5.63 23.49 -10.97
CA VAL A 109 6.08 24.04 -9.70
C VAL A 109 6.98 25.22 -9.99
N TYR A 110 6.62 26.37 -9.46
CA TYR A 110 7.29 27.64 -9.65
C TYR A 110 7.86 28.16 -8.33
N LEU A 111 8.89 29.01 -8.39
CA LEU A 111 9.21 29.88 -7.26
C LEU A 111 8.08 30.88 -7.01
N GLY A 112 7.72 31.05 -5.74
CA GLY A 112 6.48 31.72 -5.40
C GLY A 112 6.43 33.24 -5.64
N ARG A 113 7.58 33.90 -5.80
CA ARG A 113 7.66 35.35 -6.09
C ARG A 113 8.15 35.66 -7.49
N THR A 114 9.23 35.02 -7.91
CA THR A 114 9.84 35.27 -9.23
C THR A 114 9.14 34.55 -10.38
N SER A 115 8.27 33.57 -10.08
CA SER A 115 7.60 32.73 -11.08
C SER A 115 8.59 32.00 -12.00
N GLU A 116 9.79 31.71 -11.52
CA GLU A 116 10.77 30.87 -12.22
C GLU A 116 10.31 29.40 -12.13
N LEU A 117 10.22 28.71 -13.27
CA LEU A 117 9.82 27.30 -13.33
C LEU A 117 10.91 26.41 -12.73
N ILE A 118 10.55 25.60 -11.73
CA ILE A 118 11.45 24.64 -11.07
C ILE A 118 11.36 23.27 -11.75
N GLY A 119 10.14 22.83 -12.07
CA GLY A 119 9.89 21.54 -12.70
C GLY A 119 8.42 21.18 -12.76
N THR A 120 8.13 19.93 -13.14
CA THR A 120 6.76 19.45 -13.35
C THR A 120 6.55 18.11 -12.66
N LEU A 121 5.44 17.99 -11.94
CA LEU A 121 4.91 16.73 -11.42
C LEU A 121 4.01 16.10 -12.48
N ASP A 122 4.38 14.92 -12.96
CA ASP A 122 3.53 14.06 -13.80
C ASP A 122 2.68 13.16 -12.89
N ILE A 123 1.35 13.37 -12.90
CA ILE A 123 0.41 12.72 -11.99
C ILE A 123 -0.64 11.99 -12.81
N ARG A 124 -0.52 10.66 -12.92
CA ARG A 124 -1.42 9.83 -13.72
C ARG A 124 -2.27 8.94 -12.85
N TYR A 125 -3.60 9.08 -12.91
CA TYR A 125 -4.55 8.22 -12.20
C TYR A 125 -4.24 8.03 -10.70
N PRO A 126 -4.00 9.10 -9.92
CA PRO A 126 -3.55 8.97 -8.55
C PRO A 126 -4.57 8.21 -7.69
N ILE A 127 -4.06 7.34 -6.83
CA ILE A 127 -4.82 6.70 -5.74
C ILE A 127 -4.76 7.57 -4.48
N VAL A 128 -5.68 7.34 -3.56
CA VAL A 128 -5.68 7.98 -2.24
C VAL A 128 -4.42 7.53 -1.47
N ILE A 129 -3.74 8.48 -0.82
CA ILE A 129 -2.48 8.31 -0.07
C ILE A 129 -1.30 7.92 -0.97
N GLN A 130 -1.30 8.42 -2.22
CA GLN A 130 -0.16 8.27 -3.13
C GLN A 130 0.78 9.47 -3.04
N VAL A 131 2.07 9.22 -2.85
CA VAL A 131 3.09 10.26 -2.78
C VAL A 131 3.68 10.53 -4.17
N PHE A 132 3.70 11.81 -4.54
CA PHE A 132 4.38 12.36 -5.70
C PHE A 132 5.58 13.17 -5.25
N GLU A 133 6.64 13.13 -6.03
CA GLU A 133 7.92 13.75 -5.68
C GLU A 133 8.50 14.54 -6.85
N LEU A 134 9.00 15.73 -6.55
CA LEU A 134 9.82 16.52 -7.47
C LEU A 134 11.17 16.79 -6.80
N LEU A 135 12.25 16.35 -7.44
CA LEU A 135 13.60 16.73 -7.03
C LEU A 135 13.82 18.21 -7.38
N ILE A 136 14.17 19.01 -6.38
CA ILE A 136 14.43 20.44 -6.56
C ILE A 136 15.88 20.62 -7.02
N PRO A 137 16.13 21.27 -8.18
CA PRO A 137 17.49 21.57 -8.61
C PRO A 137 18.23 22.47 -7.61
N PRO A 138 19.54 22.27 -7.39
CA PRO A 138 20.34 23.03 -6.41
C PRO A 138 20.25 24.55 -6.55
N ALA A 139 20.09 25.06 -7.78
CA ALA A 139 19.96 26.49 -8.06
C ALA A 139 18.76 27.17 -7.35
N PHE A 140 17.77 26.39 -6.91
CA PHE A 140 16.56 26.89 -6.25
C PHE A 140 16.58 26.78 -4.73
N HIS A 141 17.50 25.99 -4.14
CA HIS A 141 17.44 25.63 -2.71
C HIS A 141 17.42 26.84 -1.78
N GLY A 142 18.31 27.81 -1.98
CA GLY A 142 18.36 29.04 -1.16
C GLY A 142 17.22 30.02 -1.42
N LYS A 143 16.50 29.90 -2.55
CA LYS A 143 15.39 30.80 -2.90
C LYS A 143 14.08 30.36 -2.26
N ILE A 144 13.87 29.05 -2.09
CA ILE A 144 12.59 28.49 -1.58
C ILE A 144 12.23 28.99 -0.19
N GLY A 145 13.21 29.14 0.72
CA GLY A 145 12.92 29.66 2.06
C GLY A 145 12.38 31.10 2.06
N ARG A 146 12.70 31.90 1.03
CA ARG A 146 12.24 33.30 0.91
C ARG A 146 10.99 33.45 0.06
N GLU A 147 10.84 32.61 -0.94
CA GLU A 147 9.80 32.76 -1.97
C GLU A 147 8.68 31.75 -1.84
N GLY A 148 8.88 30.64 -1.13
CA GLY A 148 7.96 29.51 -1.19
C GLY A 148 7.89 28.88 -2.58
N LEU A 149 6.87 28.04 -2.77
CA LEU A 149 6.57 27.37 -4.03
C LEU A 149 5.15 27.67 -4.47
N SER A 150 4.93 27.88 -5.76
CA SER A 150 3.62 28.06 -6.35
C SER A 150 3.29 26.89 -7.29
N LEU A 151 2.06 26.39 -7.24
CA LEU A 151 1.61 25.24 -8.04
C LEU A 151 0.58 25.66 -9.10
N LYS A 152 0.79 25.22 -10.34
CA LYS A 152 -0.11 25.46 -11.46
C LYS A 152 -0.40 24.18 -12.22
N MET A 153 -1.68 23.84 -12.40
CA MET A 153 -2.07 22.72 -13.23
C MET A 153 -2.12 23.17 -14.70
N VAL A 154 -1.32 22.51 -15.55
CA VAL A 154 -1.23 22.81 -17.00
C VAL A 154 -1.84 21.71 -17.88
N LYS A 155 -2.09 20.52 -17.31
CA LYS A 155 -2.88 19.45 -17.91
C LYS A 155 -3.78 18.86 -16.83
N GLY A 156 -5.02 18.56 -17.19
CA GLY A 156 -6.05 18.05 -16.27
C GLY A 156 -7.33 18.89 -16.35
N SER A 157 -8.45 18.27 -16.02
CA SER A 157 -9.79 18.89 -16.07
C SER A 157 -10.46 18.97 -14.70
N THR A 158 -9.96 18.23 -13.72
CA THR A 158 -10.47 18.19 -12.35
C THR A 158 -9.42 18.69 -11.35
N PRO A 159 -9.82 19.29 -10.21
CA PRO A 159 -8.86 19.73 -9.20
C PRO A 159 -8.04 18.56 -8.64
N ALA A 160 -6.73 18.78 -8.49
CA ALA A 160 -5.82 17.83 -7.84
C ALA A 160 -5.74 18.12 -6.35
N TRP A 161 -6.10 17.14 -5.52
CA TRP A 161 -6.22 17.33 -4.07
C TRP A 161 -5.05 16.69 -3.31
N PHE A 162 -4.43 17.47 -2.42
CA PHE A 162 -3.28 17.05 -1.62
C PHE A 162 -3.47 17.38 -0.14
N PHE A 163 -2.88 16.58 0.76
CA PHE A 163 -2.91 16.89 2.19
C PHE A 163 -2.12 18.18 2.45
N SER A 164 -2.74 19.13 3.16
CA SER A 164 -2.13 20.43 3.47
C SER A 164 -1.05 20.36 4.54
N GLY A 165 -1.16 19.40 5.43
CA GLY A 165 -0.43 19.44 6.69
C GLY A 165 -1.19 20.25 7.73
N GLY A 166 -1.24 19.71 8.94
CA GLY A 166 -1.78 20.38 10.11
C GLY A 166 -0.72 20.36 11.20
N THR A 167 -0.51 21.50 11.85
CA THR A 167 0.49 21.75 12.90
C THR A 167 0.34 20.90 14.16
N ASN A 168 -0.65 20.00 14.22
CA ASN A 168 -1.10 19.34 15.45
C ASN A 168 -0.91 17.82 15.48
N ASN A 169 -0.35 17.18 14.44
CA ASN A 169 -0.05 15.74 14.51
C ASN A 169 1.27 15.34 13.83
N PRO A 170 2.39 15.23 14.57
CA PRO A 170 3.69 14.87 13.99
C PRO A 170 3.73 13.47 13.38
N THR A 171 2.70 12.63 13.60
CA THR A 171 2.75 11.24 13.18
C THR A 171 2.66 11.07 11.66
N ASN A 172 1.91 11.90 10.92
CA ASN A 172 1.62 11.72 9.49
C ASN A 172 2.45 12.62 8.56
N GLN A 173 3.60 13.13 9.02
CA GLN A 173 4.40 14.12 8.30
C GLN A 173 4.77 13.73 6.85
N LEU A 174 4.97 12.44 6.56
CA LEU A 174 5.32 11.98 5.20
C LEU A 174 4.16 12.13 4.21
N LEU A 175 2.94 12.25 4.72
CA LEU A 175 1.72 12.35 3.92
C LEU A 175 1.32 13.81 3.73
N THR A 176 1.89 14.76 4.46
CA THR A 176 1.60 16.19 4.31
C THR A 176 2.42 16.81 3.18
N ALA A 177 2.00 17.97 2.65
CA ALA A 177 2.84 18.74 1.75
C ALA A 177 4.11 19.23 2.47
N HIS A 178 5.28 18.78 2.01
CA HIS A 178 6.54 19.08 2.68
C HIS A 178 7.73 19.10 1.72
N LEU A 179 8.82 19.71 2.18
CA LEU A 179 10.15 19.52 1.61
C LEU A 179 10.90 18.46 2.43
N LEU A 180 11.48 17.49 1.74
CA LEU A 180 12.40 16.52 2.31
C LEU A 180 13.84 16.92 2.00
N SER A 181 14.60 17.22 3.03
CA SER A 181 16.04 17.45 2.91
C SER A 181 16.84 16.30 3.51
N HIS A 182 17.93 15.92 2.85
CA HIS A 182 18.81 14.84 3.30
C HIS A 182 20.24 15.03 2.81
N SER A 183 21.18 14.39 3.50
CA SER A 183 22.62 14.48 3.22
C SER A 183 23.17 13.34 2.37
N THR A 184 22.40 12.28 2.13
CA THR A 184 22.81 11.14 1.29
C THR A 184 21.61 10.35 0.79
N ASP A 185 21.66 9.96 -0.49
CA ASP A 185 20.68 9.07 -1.14
C ASP A 185 20.88 7.58 -0.82
N ASN A 186 21.56 7.25 0.28
CA ASN A 186 21.77 5.86 0.70
C ASN A 186 20.81 5.49 1.85
N PRO A 187 19.54 5.16 1.54
CA PRO A 187 18.58 4.75 2.56
C PRO A 187 18.96 3.43 3.20
N THR A 188 18.61 3.30 4.47
CA THR A 188 18.83 2.09 5.26
C THR A 188 17.52 1.34 5.49
N LEU A 189 17.60 0.07 5.90
CA LEU A 189 16.44 -0.65 6.39
C LEU A 189 15.82 0.01 7.64
N ASN A 190 16.62 0.73 8.43
CA ASN A 190 16.09 1.50 9.56
C ASN A 190 15.19 2.64 9.09
N ASN A 191 15.52 3.31 7.97
CA ASN A 191 14.62 4.31 7.38
C ASN A 191 13.31 3.65 6.95
N PHE A 192 13.39 2.50 6.27
CA PHE A 192 12.21 1.72 5.90
C PHE A 192 11.34 1.37 7.11
N PHE A 193 11.90 0.76 8.16
CA PHE A 193 11.13 0.39 9.34
C PHE A 193 10.58 1.60 10.11
N SER A 194 11.30 2.73 10.12
CA SER A 194 10.81 3.97 10.76
C SER A 194 9.57 4.51 10.05
N SER A 195 9.55 4.46 8.72
CA SER A 195 8.37 4.84 7.92
C SER A 195 7.25 3.80 8.04
N PHE A 196 7.59 2.52 7.87
CA PHE A 196 6.63 1.42 7.86
C PHE A 196 5.94 1.19 9.22
N TYR A 197 6.66 1.29 10.33
CA TYR A 197 6.08 1.22 11.68
C TYR A 197 5.54 2.58 12.15
N SER A 198 4.81 3.26 11.27
CA SER A 198 4.14 4.53 11.58
C SER A 198 2.87 4.68 10.76
N ILE A 199 2.05 5.68 11.13
CA ILE A 199 0.84 6.05 10.38
C ILE A 199 1.16 6.48 8.94
N ASN A 200 2.41 6.78 8.61
CA ASN A 200 2.79 7.12 7.23
C ASN A 200 2.68 5.93 6.27
N SER A 201 2.57 4.71 6.79
CA SER A 201 2.34 3.52 5.99
C SER A 201 0.87 3.28 5.65
N ILE A 202 -0.06 4.04 6.25
CA ILE A 202 -1.51 3.93 6.01
C ILE A 202 -1.84 4.01 4.52
N GLN A 203 -2.87 3.29 4.13
CA GLN A 203 -3.47 3.33 2.81
C GLN A 203 -4.99 3.39 2.93
N GLN A 204 -5.69 3.61 1.82
CA GLN A 204 -7.14 3.54 1.80
C GLN A 204 -7.63 2.12 2.15
N PHE A 205 -8.71 2.02 2.94
CA PHE A 205 -9.30 0.74 3.33
C PHE A 205 -9.70 -0.08 2.09
N GLY A 206 -9.14 -1.27 1.98
CA GLY A 206 -9.26 -2.16 0.83
C GLY A 206 -7.93 -2.86 0.57
N TRP A 207 -7.70 -3.28 -0.67
CA TRP A 207 -6.55 -4.10 -1.03
C TRP A 207 -5.19 -3.46 -0.70
N MET A 208 -5.09 -2.13 -0.74
CA MET A 208 -3.84 -1.43 -0.43
C MET A 208 -3.52 -1.49 1.06
N GLU A 209 -4.47 -1.12 1.91
CA GLU A 209 -4.32 -1.20 3.36
C GLU A 209 -4.16 -2.65 3.82
N GLY A 210 -4.86 -3.58 3.17
CA GLY A 210 -4.71 -5.00 3.43
C GLY A 210 -3.28 -5.51 3.21
N CYS A 211 -2.58 -5.04 2.18
CA CYS A 211 -1.15 -5.35 1.99
C CYS A 211 -0.28 -4.86 3.14
N VAL A 212 -0.54 -3.63 3.62
CA VAL A 212 0.19 -3.00 4.73
C VAL A 212 -0.06 -3.75 6.03
N LEU A 213 -1.33 -4.02 6.36
CA LEU A 213 -1.71 -4.75 7.56
C LEU A 213 -1.15 -6.17 7.58
N ASP A 214 -1.18 -6.90 6.46
CA ASP A 214 -0.55 -8.22 6.38
C ASP A 214 0.96 -8.13 6.63
N GLY A 215 1.64 -7.11 6.08
CA GLY A 215 3.05 -6.88 6.35
C GLY A 215 3.35 -6.57 7.82
N LEU A 216 2.54 -5.71 8.46
CA LEU A 216 2.64 -5.41 9.88
C LEU A 216 2.37 -6.66 10.73
N TYR A 217 1.33 -7.43 10.40
CA TYR A 217 0.97 -8.65 11.10
C TYR A 217 2.07 -9.71 10.98
N ASP A 218 2.59 -9.94 9.78
CA ASP A 218 3.65 -10.93 9.55
C ASP A 218 4.93 -10.53 10.30
N MET A 219 5.28 -9.24 10.33
CA MET A 219 6.38 -8.74 11.17
C MET A 219 6.11 -8.93 12.66
N PHE A 220 4.90 -8.62 13.14
CA PHE A 220 4.51 -8.86 14.53
C PHE A 220 4.65 -10.34 14.91
N LYS A 221 4.16 -11.25 14.08
CA LYS A 221 4.21 -12.70 14.32
C LYS A 221 5.63 -13.27 14.25
N SER A 222 6.48 -12.76 13.35
CA SER A 222 7.83 -13.27 13.13
C SER A 222 8.86 -12.73 14.13
N THR A 223 8.73 -11.46 14.52
CA THR A 223 9.74 -10.77 15.35
C THR A 223 9.25 -10.46 16.76
N SER A 224 7.98 -10.69 17.06
CA SER A 224 7.33 -10.24 18.31
C SER A 224 7.46 -8.72 18.56
N ASN A 225 7.67 -7.93 17.51
CA ASN A 225 7.83 -6.48 17.63
C ASN A 225 6.50 -5.82 18.02
N PRO A 226 6.36 -5.25 19.23
CA PRO A 226 5.11 -4.67 19.69
C PRO A 226 4.71 -3.39 18.94
N LEU A 227 5.66 -2.73 18.26
CA LEU A 227 5.36 -1.56 17.44
C LEU A 227 4.49 -1.93 16.24
N ALA A 228 4.73 -3.08 15.60
CA ALA A 228 3.94 -3.51 14.46
C ALA A 228 2.46 -3.68 14.83
N LYS A 229 2.18 -4.34 15.98
CA LYS A 229 0.81 -4.49 16.50
C LYS A 229 0.18 -3.14 16.87
N ARG A 230 0.95 -2.23 17.48
CA ARG A 230 0.47 -0.89 17.81
C ARG A 230 0.05 -0.10 16.56
N VAL A 231 0.83 -0.20 15.49
CA VAL A 231 0.55 0.50 14.22
C VAL A 231 -0.68 -0.07 13.55
N ILE A 232 -0.89 -1.40 13.59
CA ILE A 232 -2.17 -2.02 13.17
C ILE A 232 -3.34 -1.37 13.90
N ASP A 233 -3.27 -1.25 15.23
CA ASP A 233 -4.37 -0.67 16.01
C ASP A 233 -4.60 0.81 15.68
N GLN A 234 -3.52 1.57 15.45
CA GLN A 234 -3.60 2.96 15.02
C GLN A 234 -4.27 3.11 13.64
N HIS A 235 -3.94 2.23 12.69
CA HIS A 235 -4.55 2.22 11.37
C HIS A 235 -6.04 1.87 11.45
N LEU A 236 -6.39 0.79 12.14
CA LEU A 236 -7.78 0.36 12.28
C LEU A 236 -8.63 1.43 12.98
N ALA A 237 -8.09 2.15 13.97
CA ALA A 237 -8.79 3.25 14.64
C ALA A 237 -9.18 4.41 13.70
N LEU A 238 -8.57 4.52 12.50
CA LEU A 238 -8.95 5.51 11.49
C LEU A 238 -10.18 5.12 10.67
N PHE A 239 -10.51 3.82 10.64
CA PHE A 239 -11.61 3.26 9.82
C PHE A 239 -12.82 2.82 10.63
N PHE A 240 -12.68 2.66 11.94
CA PHE A 240 -13.76 2.22 12.81
C PHE A 240 -14.18 3.31 13.79
N ASP A 241 -15.50 3.52 13.93
CA ASP A 241 -16.04 4.44 14.93
C ASP A 241 -16.00 3.84 16.36
N GLU A 242 -16.49 4.59 17.35
CA GLU A 242 -16.56 4.16 18.75
C GLU A 242 -17.43 2.91 18.97
N HIS A 243 -18.33 2.62 18.02
CA HIS A 243 -19.18 1.42 18.02
C HIS A 243 -18.60 0.29 17.17
N ARG A 244 -17.35 0.43 16.71
CA ARG A 244 -16.63 -0.53 15.84
C ARG A 244 -17.29 -0.71 14.47
N ARG A 245 -18.04 0.29 14.00
CA ARG A 245 -18.66 0.30 12.67
C ARG A 245 -17.68 0.84 11.63
N LEU A 246 -17.69 0.23 10.46
CA LEU A 246 -16.77 0.54 9.38
C LEU A 246 -17.18 1.87 8.71
N ASN A 247 -16.25 2.80 8.60
CA ASN A 247 -16.47 4.14 8.07
C ASN A 247 -15.24 4.64 7.31
N TYR A 248 -15.33 4.69 5.98
CA TYR A 248 -14.18 4.95 5.11
C TYR A 248 -14.60 5.54 3.76
N GLU A 249 -13.62 5.97 2.99
CA GLU A 249 -13.79 6.40 1.60
C GLU A 249 -13.53 5.22 0.67
N GLY A 250 -14.48 4.91 -0.23
CA GLY A 250 -14.34 3.88 -1.24
C GLY A 250 -13.36 4.24 -2.38
N PRO A 251 -13.18 3.36 -3.37
CA PRO A 251 -12.14 3.51 -4.42
C PRO A 251 -12.37 4.67 -5.39
N ARG A 252 -13.48 5.41 -5.26
CA ARG A 252 -13.78 6.68 -5.97
C ARG A 252 -13.95 7.86 -5.01
N SER A 253 -13.44 7.71 -3.79
CA SER A 253 -13.55 8.63 -2.65
C SER A 253 -14.97 8.88 -2.15
N GLN A 254 -15.93 8.02 -2.51
CA GLN A 254 -17.29 8.07 -1.99
C GLN A 254 -17.36 7.60 -0.54
N ILE A 255 -18.28 8.15 0.24
CA ILE A 255 -18.44 7.78 1.66
C ILE A 255 -19.13 6.42 1.77
N LEU A 256 -18.55 5.51 2.55
CA LEU A 256 -19.10 4.18 2.81
C LEU A 256 -19.21 3.91 4.31
N TYR A 257 -20.37 3.38 4.72
CA TYR A 257 -20.69 2.99 6.09
C TYR A 257 -21.13 1.54 6.12
N ASP A 258 -20.48 0.71 6.94
CA ASP A 258 -20.80 -0.71 7.14
C ASP A 258 -21.05 -1.48 5.82
N LEU A 259 -20.28 -1.15 4.78
CA LEU A 259 -20.44 -1.70 3.44
C LEU A 259 -19.11 -2.19 2.89
N ILE A 260 -19.14 -3.37 2.26
CA ILE A 260 -18.06 -3.91 1.44
C ILE A 260 -18.36 -3.53 -0.02
N TYR A 261 -17.54 -2.67 -0.62
CA TYR A 261 -17.82 -2.13 -1.97
C TYR A 261 -17.59 -3.12 -3.12
N GLY A 262 -16.96 -4.25 -2.85
CA GLY A 262 -16.51 -5.19 -3.87
C GLY A 262 -15.37 -6.07 -3.37
N ILE A 263 -14.88 -6.96 -4.25
CA ILE A 263 -13.90 -8.00 -3.93
C ILE A 263 -12.54 -7.49 -3.43
N GLU A 264 -12.22 -6.22 -3.66
CA GLU A 264 -10.98 -5.60 -3.20
C GLU A 264 -11.05 -5.10 -1.75
N CYS A 265 -12.26 -4.89 -1.22
CA CYS A 265 -12.49 -4.36 0.12
C CYS A 265 -12.11 -5.31 1.26
N PRO A 266 -12.32 -6.64 1.18
CA PRO A 266 -12.13 -7.54 2.33
C PRO A 266 -10.72 -7.74 2.85
N LEU A 267 -9.66 -7.37 2.12
CA LEU A 267 -8.29 -7.74 2.51
C LEU A 267 -7.88 -7.29 3.93
N PRO A 268 -8.15 -6.05 4.39
CA PRO A 268 -7.88 -5.65 5.77
C PRO A 268 -8.57 -6.54 6.81
N ILE A 269 -9.74 -7.10 6.47
CA ILE A 269 -10.52 -7.94 7.38
C ILE A 269 -9.79 -9.25 7.67
N ALA A 270 -8.90 -9.75 6.81
CA ALA A 270 -8.09 -10.93 7.13
C ALA A 270 -7.24 -10.73 8.41
N VAL A 271 -6.59 -9.57 8.55
CA VAL A 271 -5.80 -9.24 9.75
C VAL A 271 -6.70 -8.96 10.95
N ILE A 272 -7.85 -8.32 10.73
CA ILE A 272 -8.86 -8.14 11.79
C ILE A 272 -9.31 -9.50 12.31
N THR A 273 -9.63 -10.47 11.44
CA THR A 273 -10.03 -11.82 11.83
C THR A 273 -8.96 -12.52 12.67
N LYS A 274 -7.68 -12.40 12.28
CA LYS A 274 -6.56 -13.04 13.01
C LYS A 274 -6.36 -12.49 14.41
N LEU A 275 -6.59 -11.20 14.60
CA LEU A 275 -6.35 -10.51 15.88
C LEU A 275 -7.62 -10.41 16.75
N TYR A 276 -8.77 -10.30 16.10
CA TYR A 276 -10.07 -9.94 16.66
C TYR A 276 -11.19 -10.73 15.96
N PRO A 277 -11.25 -12.06 16.13
CA PRO A 277 -12.19 -12.93 15.41
C PRO A 277 -13.67 -12.60 15.69
N ASP A 278 -13.98 -11.94 16.81
CA ASP A 278 -15.32 -11.49 17.20
C ASP A 278 -15.64 -10.04 16.78
N HIS A 279 -14.81 -9.42 15.93
CA HIS A 279 -15.05 -8.05 15.46
C HIS A 279 -16.24 -8.00 14.48
N PRO A 280 -17.16 -7.01 14.56
CA PRO A 280 -18.32 -6.92 13.66
C PRO A 280 -17.99 -6.89 12.16
N ALA A 281 -16.80 -6.41 11.81
CA ALA A 281 -16.30 -6.45 10.42
C ALA A 281 -16.17 -7.89 9.86
N VAL A 282 -15.93 -8.89 10.72
CA VAL A 282 -15.91 -10.30 10.32
C VAL A 282 -17.32 -10.78 9.96
N ASP A 283 -18.33 -10.38 10.73
CA ASP A 283 -19.73 -10.71 10.43
C ASP A 283 -20.20 -10.00 9.14
N LEU A 284 -19.74 -8.76 8.91
CA LEU A 284 -19.97 -8.03 7.67
C LEU A 284 -19.38 -8.78 6.46
N LEU A 285 -18.14 -9.30 6.58
CA LEU A 285 -17.51 -10.10 5.55
C LEU A 285 -18.30 -11.38 5.25
N ILE A 286 -18.64 -12.15 6.29
CA ILE A 286 -19.38 -13.41 6.14
C ILE A 286 -20.71 -13.14 5.44
N THR A 287 -21.44 -12.10 5.84
CA THR A 287 -22.73 -11.72 5.24
C THR A 287 -22.57 -11.40 3.76
N TYR A 288 -21.59 -10.55 3.40
CA TYR A 288 -21.29 -10.19 2.02
C TYR A 288 -20.96 -11.41 1.16
N CYS A 289 -20.10 -12.30 1.66
CA CYS A 289 -19.70 -13.50 0.93
C CYS A 289 -20.86 -14.48 0.71
N MET A 290 -21.69 -14.71 1.74
CA MET A 290 -22.74 -15.74 1.68
C MET A 290 -23.97 -15.30 0.87
N ASN A 291 -24.23 -13.99 0.80
CA ASN A 291 -25.42 -13.44 0.15
C ASN A 291 -25.15 -12.87 -1.24
N ASP A 292 -24.05 -12.14 -1.43
CA ASP A 292 -23.88 -11.25 -2.59
C ASP A 292 -22.87 -11.76 -3.64
N LEU A 293 -22.12 -12.83 -3.34
CA LEU A 293 -20.93 -13.22 -4.11
C LEU A 293 -20.93 -14.64 -4.68
N ARG A 294 -22.06 -15.34 -4.69
CA ARG A 294 -22.10 -16.73 -5.17
C ARG A 294 -21.73 -16.87 -6.65
N GLU A 295 -21.96 -15.84 -7.47
CA GLU A 295 -21.60 -15.83 -8.89
C GLU A 295 -20.94 -14.50 -9.28
N GLU A 296 -19.75 -14.58 -9.87
CA GLU A 296 -18.99 -13.43 -10.35
C GLU A 296 -18.90 -13.42 -11.88
N ASN A 297 -19.44 -12.38 -12.51
CA ASN A 297 -19.43 -12.26 -13.98
C ASN A 297 -18.07 -11.84 -14.54
N ASN A 298 -17.27 -11.11 -13.76
CA ASN A 298 -15.91 -10.72 -14.12
C ASN A 298 -14.95 -11.27 -13.08
N LEU A 299 -13.91 -11.96 -13.52
CA LEU A 299 -12.93 -12.56 -12.63
C LEU A 299 -11.62 -11.79 -12.70
N THR A 300 -10.97 -11.67 -11.55
CA THR A 300 -9.65 -11.07 -11.45
C THR A 300 -8.75 -11.85 -10.49
N THR A 301 -7.44 -11.83 -10.72
CA THR A 301 -6.46 -12.43 -9.81
C THR A 301 -6.43 -11.76 -8.44
N GLU A 302 -6.81 -10.49 -8.34
CA GLU A 302 -6.99 -9.73 -7.11
C GLU A 302 -7.88 -10.51 -6.15
N GLY A 303 -9.01 -11.02 -6.64
CA GLY A 303 -9.96 -11.79 -5.81
C GLY A 303 -9.39 -13.06 -5.19
N CYS A 304 -8.29 -13.62 -5.69
CA CYS A 304 -7.60 -14.71 -4.98
C CYS A 304 -7.08 -14.21 -3.62
N TYR A 305 -6.44 -13.04 -3.60
CA TYR A 305 -5.81 -12.48 -2.41
C TYR A 305 -6.77 -11.60 -1.61
N THR A 306 -7.56 -10.76 -2.26
CA THR A 306 -8.39 -9.75 -1.59
C THR A 306 -9.75 -10.26 -1.14
N LEU A 307 -10.18 -11.45 -1.59
CA LEU A 307 -11.47 -12.04 -1.27
C LEU A 307 -11.34 -13.45 -0.71
N ALA A 308 -10.80 -14.40 -1.47
CA ALA A 308 -10.77 -15.80 -1.05
C ALA A 308 -9.88 -16.04 0.19
N TYR A 309 -8.76 -15.31 0.32
CA TYR A 309 -7.93 -15.37 1.52
C TYR A 309 -8.65 -14.82 2.78
N PRO A 310 -9.26 -13.62 2.78
CA PRO A 310 -10.11 -13.17 3.89
C PRO A 310 -11.25 -14.13 4.22
N MET A 311 -11.92 -14.72 3.22
CA MET A 311 -12.93 -15.77 3.44
C MET A 311 -12.34 -16.98 4.17
N ALA A 312 -11.18 -17.47 3.74
CA ALA A 312 -10.52 -18.62 4.34
C ALA A 312 -10.11 -18.36 5.80
N GLU A 313 -9.58 -17.17 6.10
CA GLU A 313 -9.27 -16.76 7.48
C GLU A 313 -10.53 -16.66 8.34
N ALA A 314 -11.60 -16.04 7.83
CA ALA A 314 -12.88 -15.95 8.54
C ALA A 314 -13.50 -17.33 8.79
N ALA A 315 -13.44 -18.22 7.79
CA ALA A 315 -13.91 -19.58 7.91
C ALA A 315 -13.12 -20.36 8.97
N ALA A 316 -11.80 -20.21 8.98
CA ALA A 316 -10.93 -20.82 9.98
C ALA A 316 -11.22 -20.33 11.40
N ALA A 317 -11.33 -19.01 11.57
CA ALA A 317 -11.58 -18.38 12.87
C ALA A 317 -12.99 -18.64 13.43
N ARG A 318 -13.99 -18.82 12.56
CA ARG A 318 -15.40 -19.00 12.93
C ARG A 318 -15.91 -20.43 12.73
N TYR A 319 -15.03 -21.36 12.39
CA TYR A 319 -15.37 -22.75 12.06
C TYR A 319 -16.48 -22.87 11.01
N HIS A 320 -16.51 -21.95 10.04
CA HIS A 320 -17.60 -21.84 9.07
C HIS A 320 -17.30 -22.62 7.78
N LYS A 321 -17.69 -23.90 7.75
CA LYS A 321 -17.37 -24.82 6.65
C LYS A 321 -17.79 -24.33 5.26
N ASP A 322 -19.03 -23.85 5.10
CA ASP A 322 -19.52 -23.40 3.79
C ASP A 322 -18.71 -22.22 3.23
N LEU A 323 -18.18 -21.37 4.12
CA LEU A 323 -17.35 -20.23 3.74
C LEU A 323 -15.95 -20.70 3.30
N ALA A 324 -15.41 -21.75 3.92
CA ALA A 324 -14.17 -22.39 3.48
C ALA A 324 -14.34 -23.03 2.08
N GLU A 325 -15.46 -23.73 1.85
CA GLU A 325 -15.78 -24.32 0.54
C GLU A 325 -15.94 -23.23 -0.52
N LEU A 326 -16.59 -22.11 -0.19
CA LEU A 326 -16.73 -20.95 -1.07
C LEU A 326 -15.37 -20.30 -1.39
N ALA A 327 -14.49 -20.13 -0.39
CA ALA A 327 -13.13 -19.64 -0.61
C ALA A 327 -12.35 -20.51 -1.59
N ILE A 328 -12.42 -21.85 -1.42
CA ILE A 328 -11.79 -22.81 -2.33
C ILE A 328 -12.39 -22.68 -3.74
N HIS A 329 -13.72 -22.59 -3.84
CA HIS A 329 -14.41 -22.43 -5.12
C HIS A 329 -13.91 -21.19 -5.88
N HIS A 330 -13.84 -20.03 -5.22
CA HIS A 330 -13.38 -18.78 -5.84
C HIS A 330 -11.91 -18.85 -6.31
N LEU A 331 -11.05 -19.61 -5.64
CA LEU A 331 -9.68 -19.83 -6.09
C LEU A 331 -9.66 -20.74 -7.32
N LEU A 332 -10.37 -21.86 -7.29
CA LEU A 332 -10.36 -22.84 -8.38
C LEU A 332 -10.96 -22.28 -9.66
N ILE A 333 -12.08 -21.54 -9.60
CA ILE A 333 -12.67 -20.94 -10.80
C ILE A 333 -11.77 -19.86 -11.43
N ARG A 334 -11.05 -19.10 -10.60
CA ARG A 334 -10.04 -18.14 -11.07
C ARG A 334 -8.84 -18.86 -11.67
N SER A 335 -8.36 -19.95 -11.07
CA SER A 335 -7.29 -20.76 -11.65
C SER A 335 -7.68 -21.34 -13.01
N ASP A 336 -8.90 -21.85 -13.14
CA ASP A 336 -9.42 -22.40 -14.41
C ASP A 336 -9.54 -21.34 -15.51
N ARG A 337 -10.08 -20.17 -15.17
CA ARG A 337 -10.37 -19.11 -16.16
C ARG A 337 -9.22 -18.14 -16.40
N LEU A 338 -8.30 -17.96 -15.45
CA LEU A 338 -7.23 -16.97 -15.57
C LEU A 338 -5.87 -17.58 -15.90
N VAL A 339 -5.72 -18.91 -15.82
CA VAL A 339 -4.48 -19.59 -16.23
C VAL A 339 -4.69 -20.25 -17.59
N LYS A 340 -4.21 -19.61 -18.66
CA LYS A 340 -4.36 -20.11 -20.04
C LYS A 340 -2.99 -20.20 -20.71
N ASN A 341 -2.75 -21.29 -21.43
CA ASN A 341 -1.52 -21.51 -22.22
C ASN A 341 -0.21 -21.30 -21.43
N GLY A 342 -0.20 -21.61 -20.12
CA GLY A 342 0.96 -21.41 -19.27
C GLY A 342 1.19 -19.96 -18.80
N HIS A 343 0.23 -19.06 -19.02
CA HIS A 343 0.25 -17.68 -18.57
C HIS A 343 -0.87 -17.40 -17.57
N ILE A 344 -0.63 -16.46 -16.66
CA ILE A 344 -1.62 -15.98 -15.67
C ILE A 344 -2.13 -14.62 -16.13
N TYR A 345 -3.39 -14.53 -16.52
CA TYR A 345 -4.06 -13.29 -16.91
C TYR A 345 -4.67 -12.63 -15.68
N GLN A 346 -4.51 -11.31 -15.50
CA GLN A 346 -5.09 -10.65 -14.32
C GLN A 346 -6.61 -10.60 -14.36
N ARG A 347 -7.23 -10.62 -15.55
CA ARG A 347 -8.69 -10.42 -15.68
C ARG A 347 -9.27 -11.25 -16.80
N GLU A 348 -10.49 -11.74 -16.55
CA GLU A 348 -11.44 -12.21 -17.56
C GLU A 348 -12.77 -11.46 -17.40
N THR A 349 -13.29 -10.93 -18.50
CA THR A 349 -14.62 -10.28 -18.55
C THR A 349 -15.75 -11.29 -18.78
N SER A 350 -17.00 -10.85 -18.61
CA SER A 350 -18.18 -11.71 -18.74
C SER A 350 -18.38 -12.35 -20.12
N ASP A 351 -17.79 -11.78 -21.16
CA ASP A 351 -17.75 -12.31 -22.53
C ASP A 351 -16.58 -13.28 -22.78
N GLY A 352 -15.77 -13.58 -21.76
CA GLY A 352 -14.64 -14.50 -21.82
C GLY A 352 -13.32 -13.87 -22.29
N MET A 353 -13.28 -12.56 -22.54
CA MET A 353 -12.05 -11.88 -22.95
C MET A 353 -11.06 -11.75 -21.80
N VAL A 354 -9.81 -12.13 -22.04
CA VAL A 354 -8.72 -12.04 -21.05
C VAL A 354 -7.78 -10.87 -21.34
N SER A 355 -7.19 -10.28 -20.31
CA SER A 355 -6.28 -9.13 -20.42
C SER A 355 -5.19 -9.16 -19.35
N PHE A 356 -4.16 -8.30 -19.50
CA PHE A 356 -3.02 -8.21 -18.57
C PHE A 356 -2.28 -9.55 -18.39
N GLU A 357 -1.88 -10.14 -19.50
CA GLU A 357 -1.15 -11.41 -19.53
C GLU A 357 0.16 -11.33 -18.73
N SER A 358 0.34 -12.20 -17.74
CA SER A 358 1.56 -12.29 -16.95
C SER A 358 2.00 -10.95 -16.35
N TRP A 359 1.03 -10.08 -16.02
CA TRP A 359 1.28 -8.84 -15.31
C TRP A 359 1.74 -9.15 -13.87
N ALA A 360 2.90 -8.64 -13.47
CA ALA A 360 3.60 -9.06 -12.25
C ALA A 360 2.77 -8.93 -10.99
N ARG A 361 1.98 -7.86 -10.88
CA ARG A 361 1.09 -7.67 -9.73
C ARG A 361 -0.13 -8.59 -9.77
N GLY A 362 -0.66 -8.92 -10.94
CA GLY A 362 -1.68 -9.96 -11.09
C GLY A 362 -1.18 -11.34 -10.67
N VAL A 363 0.04 -11.70 -11.08
CA VAL A 363 0.72 -12.93 -10.64
C VAL A 363 0.91 -12.93 -9.11
N ALA A 364 1.34 -11.80 -8.53
CA ALA A 364 1.49 -11.66 -7.09
C ALA A 364 0.17 -11.94 -6.34
N TRP A 365 -0.93 -11.35 -6.78
CA TRP A 365 -2.25 -11.56 -6.17
C TRP A 365 -2.73 -13.00 -6.28
N TYR A 366 -2.54 -13.61 -7.44
CA TYR A 366 -2.86 -15.02 -7.64
C TYR A 366 -2.08 -15.90 -6.65
N MET A 367 -0.75 -15.74 -6.59
CA MET A 367 0.10 -16.57 -5.73
C MET A 367 -0.16 -16.33 -4.24
N GLN A 368 -0.28 -15.07 -3.81
CA GLN A 368 -0.59 -14.70 -2.42
C GLN A 368 -1.92 -15.30 -1.97
N GLY A 369 -2.95 -15.20 -2.82
CA GLY A 369 -4.26 -15.77 -2.53
C GLY A 369 -4.22 -17.28 -2.36
N LEU A 370 -3.53 -18.00 -3.25
CA LEU A 370 -3.41 -19.46 -3.15
C LEU A 370 -2.69 -19.89 -1.86
N VAL A 371 -1.50 -19.34 -1.59
CA VAL A 371 -0.67 -19.78 -0.45
C VAL A 371 -1.31 -19.43 0.89
N ARG A 372 -1.86 -18.20 1.03
CA ARG A 372 -2.44 -17.76 2.29
C ARG A 372 -3.75 -18.47 2.58
N SER A 373 -4.62 -18.65 1.60
CA SER A 373 -5.87 -19.41 1.78
C SER A 373 -5.60 -20.87 2.09
N TRP A 374 -4.61 -21.49 1.43
CA TRP A 374 -4.21 -22.86 1.74
C TRP A 374 -3.73 -22.97 3.18
N MET A 375 -2.86 -22.06 3.65
CA MET A 375 -2.37 -22.07 5.03
C MET A 375 -3.49 -21.86 6.05
N ALA A 376 -4.39 -20.89 5.80
CA ALA A 376 -5.51 -20.58 6.69
C ALA A 376 -6.39 -21.82 6.93
N LEU A 377 -6.69 -22.60 5.88
CA LEU A 377 -7.52 -23.79 5.99
C LEU A 377 -6.73 -25.03 6.43
N HIS A 378 -5.55 -25.28 5.84
CA HIS A 378 -4.76 -26.48 6.09
C HIS A 378 -4.26 -26.57 7.53
N ASN A 379 -4.04 -25.46 8.21
CA ASN A 379 -3.61 -25.49 9.61
C ASN A 379 -4.69 -26.04 10.55
N HIS A 380 -5.95 -26.06 10.13
CA HIS A 380 -7.10 -26.53 10.91
C HIS A 380 -7.57 -27.91 10.44
N SER A 381 -7.62 -28.88 11.35
CA SER A 381 -7.98 -30.28 11.06
C SER A 381 -9.30 -30.45 10.33
N GLU A 382 -10.27 -29.59 10.64
CA GLU A 382 -11.64 -29.55 10.15
C GLU A 382 -11.70 -29.27 8.64
N PHE A 383 -10.71 -28.55 8.10
CA PHE A 383 -10.69 -28.12 6.69
C PHE A 383 -9.65 -28.85 5.85
N ARG A 384 -8.68 -29.56 6.45
CA ARG A 384 -7.61 -30.29 5.73
C ARG A 384 -8.12 -31.25 4.67
N GLY A 385 -9.30 -31.83 4.87
CA GLY A 385 -9.94 -32.79 3.97
C GLY A 385 -10.89 -32.18 2.94
N LEU A 386 -11.04 -30.85 2.89
CA LEU A 386 -11.98 -30.23 1.94
C LEU A 386 -11.54 -30.50 0.48
N PRO A 387 -12.48 -30.89 -0.41
CA PRO A 387 -12.20 -31.04 -1.83
C PRO A 387 -11.59 -29.77 -2.42
N GLY A 388 -10.53 -29.91 -3.22
CA GLY A 388 -9.89 -28.79 -3.90
C GLY A 388 -8.72 -28.14 -3.15
N LEU A 389 -8.59 -28.33 -1.84
CA LEU A 389 -7.50 -27.73 -1.05
C LEU A 389 -6.11 -28.19 -1.53
N GLU A 390 -5.94 -29.48 -1.81
CA GLU A 390 -4.67 -29.99 -2.36
C GLU A 390 -4.44 -29.55 -3.81
N THR A 391 -5.50 -29.28 -4.57
CA THR A 391 -5.38 -28.68 -5.91
C THR A 391 -4.83 -27.26 -5.83
N ILE A 392 -5.28 -26.45 -4.86
CA ILE A 392 -4.74 -25.10 -4.59
C ILE A 392 -3.25 -25.17 -4.29
N LYS A 393 -2.80 -26.12 -3.47
CA LYS A 393 -1.38 -26.33 -3.18
C LYS A 393 -0.57 -26.62 -4.44
N ARG A 394 -1.05 -27.54 -5.30
CA ARG A 394 -0.38 -27.87 -6.57
C ARG A 394 -0.31 -26.67 -7.50
N LEU A 395 -1.41 -25.93 -7.64
CA LEU A 395 -1.46 -24.70 -8.45
C LEU A 395 -0.44 -23.67 -7.94
N TYR A 396 -0.34 -23.49 -6.62
CA TYR A 396 0.66 -22.62 -6.01
C TYR A 396 2.08 -23.06 -6.36
N LEU A 397 2.42 -24.34 -6.18
CA LEU A 397 3.75 -24.88 -6.47
C LEU A 397 4.14 -24.70 -7.94
N SER A 398 3.24 -25.00 -8.88
CA SER A 398 3.47 -24.76 -10.31
C SER A 398 3.67 -23.26 -10.61
N SER A 399 2.94 -22.38 -9.92
CA SER A 399 3.11 -20.92 -10.11
C SER A 399 4.44 -20.41 -9.58
N VAL A 400 4.96 -20.99 -8.49
CA VAL A 400 6.28 -20.65 -7.95
C VAL A 400 7.38 -21.01 -8.93
N GLU A 401 7.36 -22.24 -9.45
CA GLU A 401 8.35 -22.70 -10.44
C GLU A 401 8.33 -21.79 -11.68
N TRP A 402 7.14 -21.53 -12.20
CA TRP A 402 6.94 -20.65 -13.35
C TRP A 402 7.42 -19.21 -13.08
N ALA A 403 7.06 -18.61 -11.94
CA ALA A 403 7.48 -17.24 -11.62
C ALA A 403 9.00 -17.13 -11.46
N LEU A 404 9.65 -18.11 -10.81
CA LEU A 404 11.11 -18.12 -10.64
C LEU A 404 11.87 -18.18 -11.97
N HIS A 405 11.31 -18.81 -13.00
CA HIS A 405 11.89 -18.81 -14.35
C HIS A 405 12.07 -17.39 -14.90
N TYR A 406 11.18 -16.47 -14.56
CA TYR A 406 11.21 -15.07 -15.01
C TYR A 406 11.96 -14.12 -14.05
N GLN A 407 12.54 -14.61 -12.95
CA GLN A 407 13.31 -13.75 -12.06
C GLN A 407 14.58 -13.25 -12.75
N GLN A 408 14.80 -11.94 -12.74
CA GLN A 408 15.92 -11.34 -13.44
C GLN A 408 17.24 -11.46 -12.68
N LYS A 409 18.34 -11.12 -13.37
CA LYS A 409 19.69 -11.16 -12.80
C LYS A 409 19.88 -10.21 -11.61
N ASN A 410 19.07 -9.17 -11.47
CA ASN A 410 19.07 -8.32 -10.27
C ASN A 410 18.16 -8.85 -9.15
N GLY A 411 17.30 -9.83 -9.40
CA GLY A 411 16.36 -10.40 -8.42
C GLY A 411 14.93 -9.86 -8.53
N LEU A 412 14.68 -8.88 -9.40
CA LEU A 412 13.35 -8.34 -9.65
C LEU A 412 12.67 -9.03 -10.82
N TRP A 413 11.40 -8.72 -11.03
CA TRP A 413 10.62 -9.07 -12.21
C TRP A 413 10.25 -7.80 -12.98
N TYR A 414 10.10 -7.94 -14.29
CA TYR A 414 9.52 -6.90 -15.13
C TYR A 414 8.03 -6.73 -14.82
N CYS A 415 7.46 -5.56 -15.14
CA CYS A 415 6.03 -5.30 -14.93
C CYS A 415 5.14 -6.31 -15.63
N TYR A 416 5.57 -6.80 -16.80
CA TYR A 416 5.05 -7.98 -17.45
C TYR A 416 6.20 -8.98 -17.56
N LEU A 417 6.04 -10.18 -16.99
CA LEU A 417 7.16 -11.07 -16.65
C LEU A 417 8.07 -11.40 -17.85
N ALA A 418 7.50 -11.54 -19.04
CA ALA A 418 8.20 -11.88 -20.28
C ALA A 418 8.56 -10.67 -21.17
N GLN A 419 8.26 -9.44 -20.75
CA GLN A 419 8.39 -8.22 -21.56
C GLN A 419 9.40 -7.24 -20.91
N PRO A 420 10.72 -7.38 -21.17
CA PRO A 420 11.76 -6.56 -20.56
C PRO A 420 11.61 -5.05 -20.79
N GLU A 421 11.02 -4.66 -21.92
CA GLU A 421 10.73 -3.28 -22.30
C GLU A 421 9.80 -2.57 -21.33
N THR A 422 9.00 -3.31 -20.56
CA THR A 422 8.08 -2.73 -19.57
C THR A 422 8.79 -2.23 -18.31
N GLY A 423 10.08 -2.55 -18.13
CA GLY A 423 10.89 -2.18 -16.97
C GLY A 423 10.49 -2.92 -15.70
N TYR A 424 11.29 -2.80 -14.63
CA TYR A 424 11.00 -3.46 -13.36
C TYR A 424 9.75 -2.89 -12.67
N ASP A 425 9.03 -3.73 -11.94
CA ASP A 425 7.98 -3.30 -11.01
C ASP A 425 8.29 -3.82 -9.60
N THR A 426 8.57 -2.90 -8.67
CA THR A 426 8.88 -3.27 -7.29
C THR A 426 7.68 -3.92 -6.61
N SER A 427 6.45 -3.50 -6.91
CA SER A 427 5.26 -4.06 -6.25
C SER A 427 4.97 -5.50 -6.67
N GLY A 428 4.95 -5.81 -7.98
CA GLY A 428 4.84 -7.16 -8.48
C GLY A 428 6.00 -8.05 -8.00
N SER A 429 7.23 -7.55 -8.06
CA SER A 429 8.42 -8.30 -7.59
C SER A 429 8.34 -8.67 -6.12
N LEU A 430 7.96 -7.71 -5.27
CA LEU A 430 7.82 -7.90 -3.83
C LEU A 430 6.66 -8.84 -3.51
N GLY A 431 5.52 -8.71 -4.19
CA GLY A 431 4.37 -9.58 -3.97
C GLY A 431 4.62 -11.04 -4.38
N ILE A 432 5.29 -11.27 -5.52
CA ILE A 432 5.72 -12.61 -5.95
C ILE A 432 6.71 -13.19 -4.93
N ALA A 433 7.76 -12.43 -4.57
CA ALA A 433 8.76 -12.90 -3.62
C ALA A 433 8.17 -13.16 -2.23
N ALA A 434 7.23 -12.33 -1.76
CA ALA A 434 6.55 -12.53 -0.49
C ALA A 434 5.72 -13.83 -0.49
N ALA A 435 4.97 -14.13 -1.55
CA ALA A 435 4.24 -15.39 -1.67
C ALA A 435 5.18 -16.60 -1.61
N ILE A 436 6.28 -16.57 -2.39
CA ILE A 436 7.30 -17.63 -2.41
C ILE A 436 7.93 -17.80 -1.03
N ALA A 437 8.33 -16.70 -0.38
CA ALA A 437 8.93 -16.71 0.95
C ALA A 437 7.98 -17.29 1.99
N LEU A 438 6.69 -16.98 1.90
CA LEU A 438 5.69 -17.53 2.81
C LEU A 438 5.59 -19.05 2.65
N GLY A 439 5.57 -19.57 1.41
CA GLY A 439 5.59 -21.02 1.19
C GLY A 439 6.87 -21.70 1.67
N GLN A 440 8.03 -21.04 1.52
CA GLN A 440 9.32 -21.54 2.03
C GLN A 440 9.30 -21.65 3.55
N LYS A 441 8.91 -20.57 4.24
CA LYS A 441 8.83 -20.52 5.72
C LYS A 441 7.91 -21.58 6.30
N ASN A 442 6.84 -21.93 5.60
CA ASN A 442 5.83 -22.90 6.05
C ASN A 442 6.08 -24.32 5.51
N GLY A 443 7.26 -24.60 4.96
CA GLY A 443 7.64 -25.94 4.49
C GLY A 443 6.78 -26.48 3.34
N ILE A 444 6.14 -25.58 2.58
CA ILE A 444 5.31 -25.94 1.43
C ILE A 444 6.18 -26.24 0.21
N LEU A 445 7.27 -25.47 0.05
CA LEU A 445 8.18 -25.64 -1.09
C LEU A 445 9.10 -26.85 -0.90
N PRO A 446 9.30 -27.67 -1.95
CA PRO A 446 10.22 -28.80 -1.89
C PRO A 446 11.70 -28.40 -2.02
N THR A 447 11.98 -27.19 -2.50
CA THR A 447 13.32 -26.71 -2.82
C THR A 447 13.62 -25.41 -2.08
N ASP A 448 14.84 -25.28 -1.55
CA ASP A 448 15.29 -24.05 -0.93
C ASP A 448 15.60 -22.95 -1.97
N VAL A 449 14.79 -21.89 -1.91
CA VAL A 449 14.88 -20.71 -2.79
C VAL A 449 15.29 -19.44 -2.04
N THR A 450 15.88 -19.59 -0.84
CA THR A 450 16.26 -18.46 0.03
C THR A 450 17.22 -17.49 -0.68
N LYS A 451 18.13 -18.00 -1.51
CA LYS A 451 19.07 -17.15 -2.27
C LYS A 451 18.34 -16.19 -3.22
N GLN A 452 17.32 -16.69 -3.93
CA GLN A 452 16.49 -15.92 -4.84
C GLN A 452 15.69 -14.84 -4.10
N LEU A 453 15.17 -15.17 -2.91
CA LEU A 453 14.42 -14.24 -2.06
C LEU A 453 15.30 -13.13 -1.48
N ILE A 454 16.49 -13.47 -0.99
CA ILE A 454 17.48 -12.49 -0.49
C ILE A 454 17.90 -11.53 -1.61
N LYS A 455 18.01 -12.04 -2.83
CA LYS A 455 18.32 -11.23 -4.02
C LYS A 455 17.25 -10.16 -4.24
N THR A 456 15.97 -10.53 -4.20
CA THR A 456 14.85 -9.57 -4.28
C THR A 456 14.90 -8.56 -3.13
N LYS A 457 15.08 -9.02 -1.87
CA LYS A 457 15.20 -8.13 -0.69
C LYS A 457 16.29 -7.08 -0.89
N ASN A 458 17.46 -7.49 -1.38
CA ASN A 458 18.58 -6.58 -1.59
C ASN A 458 18.37 -5.64 -2.78
N ALA A 459 17.74 -6.11 -3.86
CA ALA A 459 17.48 -5.29 -5.05
C ALA A 459 16.57 -4.10 -4.76
N VAL A 460 15.59 -4.27 -3.86
CA VAL A 460 14.63 -3.22 -3.49
C VAL A 460 15.29 -2.07 -2.73
N LYS A 461 16.48 -2.27 -2.15
CA LYS A 461 17.21 -1.19 -1.45
C LYS A 461 17.51 -0.01 -2.37
N SER A 462 17.75 -0.23 -3.67
CA SER A 462 17.96 0.85 -4.64
C SER A 462 16.69 1.63 -5.01
N TYR A 463 15.53 1.19 -4.52
CA TYR A 463 14.23 1.81 -4.73
C TYR A 463 13.67 2.42 -3.45
N LEU A 464 14.38 2.31 -2.33
CA LEU A 464 14.02 3.05 -1.13
C LEU A 464 14.26 4.54 -1.37
N THR A 465 13.33 5.37 -0.93
CA THR A 465 13.55 6.81 -0.79
C THR A 465 14.39 7.07 0.47
N PRO A 466 15.03 8.25 0.63
CA PRO A 466 15.87 8.56 1.80
C PRO A 466 15.17 8.36 3.15
N ASP A 467 13.86 8.54 3.18
CA ASP A 467 12.98 8.36 4.34
C ASP A 467 12.32 6.97 4.42
N GLY A 468 12.68 6.05 3.52
CA GLY A 468 12.32 4.64 3.63
C GLY A 468 11.01 4.24 2.95
N MET A 469 10.37 5.09 2.16
CA MET A 469 9.26 4.67 1.30
C MET A 469 9.79 3.88 0.10
N ILE A 470 8.94 3.05 -0.51
CA ILE A 470 9.32 2.26 -1.70
C ILE A 470 8.83 2.96 -2.97
N SER A 471 9.76 3.26 -3.87
CA SER A 471 9.53 3.74 -5.24
C SER A 471 9.56 2.59 -6.25
N GLY A 472 9.50 2.90 -7.55
CA GLY A 472 9.61 1.88 -8.61
C GLY A 472 8.37 1.00 -8.76
N THR A 473 7.26 1.37 -8.13
CA THR A 473 6.00 0.62 -8.16
C THR A 473 5.18 0.99 -9.39
N ALA A 474 4.65 0.01 -10.12
CA ALA A 474 3.74 0.30 -11.23
C ALA A 474 2.44 0.92 -10.70
N GLN A 475 1.96 1.98 -11.38
CA GLN A 475 0.74 2.69 -10.99
C GLN A 475 -0.49 1.76 -10.96
N SER A 476 -1.56 2.14 -10.27
CA SER A 476 -2.89 1.53 -10.39
C SER A 476 -3.28 1.32 -11.86
N ASN A 477 -3.90 0.18 -12.19
CA ASN A 477 -4.22 -0.23 -13.55
C ASN A 477 -5.42 0.52 -14.18
N LYS A 478 -5.86 1.64 -13.58
CA LYS A 478 -6.96 2.48 -14.07
C LYS A 478 -6.72 3.04 -15.47
N GLY A 479 -5.45 3.29 -15.82
CA GLY A 479 -5.04 3.70 -17.17
C GLY A 479 -4.81 2.54 -18.15
N GLY A 480 -5.21 1.31 -17.81
CA GLY A 480 -5.10 0.14 -18.69
C GLY A 480 -3.67 -0.38 -18.85
N GLU A 481 -3.50 -1.31 -19.80
CA GLU A 481 -2.22 -1.98 -20.07
C GLU A 481 -1.16 -1.01 -20.60
N GLU A 482 -1.55 0.00 -21.38
CA GLU A 482 -0.62 0.99 -21.94
C GLU A 482 0.12 1.72 -20.81
N LEU A 483 -0.60 2.19 -19.79
CA LEU A 483 0.01 2.82 -18.62
C LEU A 483 0.94 1.85 -17.88
N GLN A 484 0.54 0.59 -17.70
CA GLN A 484 1.37 -0.40 -17.01
C GLN A 484 2.67 -0.69 -17.77
N LYS A 485 2.59 -0.79 -19.10
CA LYS A 485 3.73 -1.07 -20.00
C LYS A 485 4.64 0.14 -20.22
N SER A 486 4.17 1.35 -19.98
CA SER A 486 4.90 2.61 -20.26
C SER A 486 6.20 2.82 -19.46
N GLY A 487 6.44 2.05 -18.40
CA GLY A 487 7.55 2.29 -17.48
C GLY A 487 7.28 3.39 -16.44
N TYR A 488 6.09 4.01 -16.41
CA TYR A 488 5.71 4.96 -15.37
C TYR A 488 5.65 4.27 -13.99
N ARG A 489 6.36 4.83 -13.01
CA ARG A 489 6.50 4.29 -11.65
C ARG A 489 6.28 5.35 -10.58
N VAL A 490 5.84 4.88 -9.42
CA VAL A 490 5.37 5.74 -8.34
C VAL A 490 5.92 5.27 -6.98
N ILE A 491 5.73 6.12 -5.97
CA ILE A 491 5.96 5.79 -4.55
C ILE A 491 4.63 5.34 -3.95
N SER A 492 4.62 4.19 -3.27
CA SER A 492 3.39 3.69 -2.62
C SER A 492 3.66 2.79 -1.42
N SER A 493 2.89 2.99 -0.33
CA SER A 493 3.07 2.23 0.91
C SER A 493 2.53 0.80 0.84
N TYR A 494 1.61 0.45 -0.08
CA TYR A 494 1.20 -0.96 -0.24
C TYR A 494 2.37 -1.86 -0.65
N ALA A 495 3.34 -1.34 -1.42
CA ALA A 495 4.57 -2.07 -1.76
C ALA A 495 5.44 -2.27 -0.51
N SER A 496 5.42 -1.33 0.44
CA SER A 496 6.09 -1.47 1.73
C SER A 496 5.50 -2.61 2.55
N GLY A 497 4.17 -2.78 2.52
CA GLY A 497 3.48 -3.95 3.07
C GLY A 497 4.00 -5.26 2.49
N LEU A 498 4.07 -5.38 1.16
CA LEU A 498 4.60 -6.57 0.48
C LEU A 498 6.08 -6.82 0.82
N TYR A 499 6.88 -5.76 0.96
CA TYR A 499 8.28 -5.90 1.38
C TYR A 499 8.39 -6.43 2.80
N ALA A 500 7.58 -5.93 3.73
CA ALA A 500 7.54 -6.43 5.09
C ALA A 500 7.11 -7.91 5.15
N GLN A 501 6.15 -8.34 4.33
CA GLN A 501 5.77 -9.76 4.22
C GLN A 501 6.94 -10.64 3.76
N LEU A 502 7.70 -10.20 2.76
CA LEU A 502 8.92 -10.88 2.30
C LEU A 502 9.93 -10.96 3.45
N ILE A 503 10.24 -9.83 4.08
CA ILE A 503 11.22 -9.75 5.17
C ILE A 503 10.83 -10.69 6.33
N ALA A 504 9.59 -10.61 6.81
CA ALA A 504 9.04 -11.43 7.90
C ALA A 504 9.09 -12.95 7.62
N SER A 505 9.19 -13.31 6.35
CA SER A 505 9.19 -14.69 5.89
C SER A 505 10.60 -15.28 5.67
N LEU A 506 11.65 -14.45 5.75
CA LEU A 506 13.03 -14.90 5.62
C LEU A 506 13.56 -15.47 6.96
N PRO A 507 14.58 -16.35 6.92
CA PRO A 507 15.18 -16.91 8.14
C PRO A 507 15.80 -15.86 9.08
N ASP A 508 16.30 -14.76 8.51
CA ASP A 508 16.84 -13.62 9.24
C ASP A 508 16.10 -12.33 8.81
N PRO A 509 14.99 -12.01 9.49
CA PRO A 509 14.15 -10.88 9.10
C PRO A 509 14.79 -9.52 9.40
N LEU A 510 15.87 -9.42 10.18
CA LEU A 510 16.43 -8.12 10.59
C LEU A 510 17.86 -7.89 10.09
#